data_AF-A0A2E8L042-F1
#
_entry.id   AF-A0A2E8L042-F1
#
_cell.length_a   1.000
_cell.length_b   1.000
_cell.length_c   1.000
_cell.angle_alpha   90.00
_cell.angle_beta   90.00
_cell.angle_gamma   90.00
#
_symmetry.space_group_name_H-M   'P 1'
#
loop_
_entity.id
_entity.type
_entity.pdbx_description
1 polymer ?
#
loop_
_entity_poly.entity_id
_entity_poly.type
_entity_poly.pdbx_seq_one_letter_code
_entity_poly.pdbx_strand_id
1 'polypeptide(L)'
;MISIQSLVEVVQDGKEGEAATSAEQIVQAGTDVEEIIEALTVGMREIGERFARMEIFLPELMLSARAMQAVMEILEPELQKSAMSVQKKGTMVIGTIAGDVHEIGKNVVVCLLKAQGFEVYDLGFDVNALDFVRKAEEVKADIIGVSSLMTTTMPGQQDIVKILEEKGIREKYHVIVGGAPVTQAWVTECGADSWGENAGVTVEILERVMAEKRTNDATV
;
A
#
# COMPACT_ATOMS: atom_id res chain seq x y z
N MET A 1 8.84 -29.73 -12.21
CA MET A 1 9.43 -28.56 -11.54
C MET A 1 8.38 -27.48 -11.59
N ILE A 2 7.96 -26.95 -10.45
CA ILE A 2 7.13 -25.75 -10.42
C ILE A 2 8.02 -24.59 -10.85
N SER A 3 7.56 -23.77 -11.80
CA SER A 3 8.26 -22.59 -12.27
C SER A 3 7.78 -21.34 -11.52
N ILE A 4 8.60 -20.28 -11.52
CA ILE A 4 8.19 -18.96 -11.02
C ILE A 4 6.90 -18.50 -11.71
N GLN A 5 6.80 -18.72 -13.03
CA GLN A 5 5.59 -18.38 -13.79
C GLN A 5 4.33 -19.11 -13.28
N SER A 6 4.46 -20.40 -12.94
CA SER A 6 3.34 -21.16 -12.38
C SER A 6 2.94 -20.63 -11.00
N LEU A 7 3.90 -20.20 -10.17
CA LEU A 7 3.59 -19.57 -8.88
C LEU A 7 2.86 -18.23 -9.09
N VAL A 8 3.30 -17.40 -10.04
CA VAL A 8 2.64 -16.14 -10.39
C VAL A 8 1.18 -16.37 -10.78
N GLU A 9 0.90 -17.34 -11.65
CA GLU A 9 -0.47 -17.67 -12.07
C GLU A 9 -1.35 -18.11 -10.90
N VAL A 10 -0.82 -18.95 -10.00
CA VAL A 10 -1.55 -19.43 -8.81
C VAL A 10 -1.86 -18.27 -7.83
N VAL A 11 -0.94 -17.32 -7.69
CA VAL A 11 -1.15 -16.10 -6.90
C VAL A 11 -2.19 -15.19 -7.56
N GLN A 12 -2.11 -15.00 -8.88
CA GLN A 12 -3.09 -14.23 -9.64
C GLN A 12 -4.51 -14.82 -9.54
N ASP A 13 -4.63 -16.15 -9.57
CA ASP A 13 -5.89 -16.88 -9.36
C ASP A 13 -6.42 -16.82 -7.91
N GLY A 14 -5.63 -16.31 -6.96
CA GLY A 14 -6.01 -16.19 -5.56
C GLY A 14 -6.06 -17.52 -4.81
N LYS A 15 -5.32 -18.54 -5.27
CA LYS A 15 -5.29 -19.88 -4.66
C LYS A 15 -4.25 -19.93 -3.54
N GLU A 16 -4.59 -19.35 -2.40
CA GLU A 16 -3.70 -19.17 -1.25
C GLU A 16 -2.89 -20.43 -0.84
N GLY A 17 -3.56 -21.56 -0.64
CA GLY A 17 -2.90 -22.81 -0.21
C GLY A 17 -1.98 -23.41 -1.28
N GLU A 18 -2.34 -23.29 -2.56
CA GLU A 18 -1.50 -23.74 -3.68
C GLU A 18 -0.31 -22.80 -3.86
N ALA A 19 -0.49 -21.49 -3.65
CA ALA A 19 0.57 -20.49 -3.74
C ALA A 19 1.64 -20.73 -2.68
N ALA A 20 1.22 -20.94 -1.43
CA ALA A 20 2.10 -21.28 -0.32
C ALA A 20 2.92 -22.56 -0.61
N THR A 21 2.24 -23.64 -1.01
CA THR A 21 2.90 -24.92 -1.36
C THR A 21 3.89 -24.75 -2.52
N SER A 22 3.54 -23.94 -3.52
CA SER A 22 4.40 -23.67 -4.68
C SER A 22 5.65 -22.86 -4.29
N ALA A 23 5.49 -21.86 -3.44
CA ALA A 23 6.60 -21.05 -2.92
C ALA A 23 7.59 -21.91 -2.13
N GLU A 24 7.11 -22.79 -1.23
CA GLU A 24 7.97 -23.72 -0.48
C GLU A 24 8.81 -24.60 -1.42
N GLN A 25 8.20 -25.14 -2.48
CA GLN A 25 8.91 -26.02 -3.42
C GLN A 25 9.95 -25.28 -4.24
N ILE A 26 9.65 -24.05 -4.70
CA ILE A 26 10.59 -23.21 -5.46
C ILE A 26 11.78 -22.80 -4.59
N VAL A 27 11.52 -22.41 -3.34
CA VAL A 27 12.57 -22.09 -2.35
C VAL A 27 13.46 -23.31 -2.09
N GLN A 28 12.87 -24.49 -1.87
CA GLN A 28 13.63 -25.73 -1.65
C GLN A 28 14.48 -26.14 -2.87
N ALA A 29 14.06 -25.75 -4.08
CA ALA A 29 14.83 -25.97 -5.30
C ALA A 29 16.03 -25.01 -5.44
N GLY A 30 16.20 -24.05 -4.52
CA GLY A 30 17.33 -23.11 -4.51
C GLY A 30 17.20 -21.97 -5.51
N THR A 31 15.97 -21.65 -5.94
CA THR A 31 15.70 -20.47 -6.78
C THR A 31 15.95 -19.18 -6.00
N ASP A 32 16.41 -18.14 -6.70
CA ASP A 32 16.68 -16.84 -6.10
C ASP A 32 15.38 -16.18 -5.60
N VAL A 33 15.36 -15.81 -4.33
CA VAL A 33 14.19 -15.21 -3.70
C VAL A 33 13.88 -13.82 -4.27
N GLU A 34 14.89 -13.06 -4.69
CA GLU A 34 14.67 -11.76 -5.34
C GLU A 34 13.95 -11.93 -6.68
N GLU A 35 14.36 -12.92 -7.48
CA GLU A 35 13.74 -13.23 -8.77
C GLU A 35 12.26 -13.62 -8.60
N ILE A 36 11.96 -14.40 -7.55
CA ILE A 36 10.58 -14.78 -7.21
C ILE A 36 9.75 -13.52 -6.86
N ILE A 37 10.27 -12.64 -6.00
CA ILE A 37 9.57 -11.44 -5.56
C ILE A 37 9.36 -10.46 -6.72
N GLU A 38 10.35 -10.29 -7.59
CA GLU A 38 10.23 -9.44 -8.76
C GLU A 38 9.10 -9.94 -9.68
N ALA A 39 9.09 -11.24 -10.00
CA ALA A 39 8.06 -11.84 -10.83
C ALA A 39 6.66 -11.73 -10.21
N LEU A 40 6.53 -11.98 -8.89
CA LEU A 40 5.28 -11.82 -8.16
C LEU A 40 4.80 -10.37 -8.16
N THR A 41 5.70 -9.41 -8.01
CA THR A 41 5.38 -7.98 -8.05
C THR A 41 4.83 -7.59 -9.42
N VAL A 42 5.44 -8.08 -10.51
CA VAL A 42 4.93 -7.88 -11.88
C VAL A 42 3.54 -8.52 -12.03
N GLY A 43 3.35 -9.74 -11.53
CA GLY A 43 2.07 -10.43 -11.59
C GLY A 43 0.95 -9.71 -10.81
N MET A 44 1.26 -9.17 -9.64
CA MET A 44 0.30 -8.40 -8.84
C MET A 44 -0.03 -7.03 -9.45
N ARG A 45 0.92 -6.43 -10.18
CA ARG A 45 0.63 -5.23 -10.96
C ARG A 45 -0.40 -5.49 -12.04
N GLU A 46 -0.30 -6.62 -12.75
CA GLU A 46 -1.30 -7.01 -13.74
C GLU A 46 -2.70 -7.16 -13.09
N ILE A 47 -2.79 -7.75 -11.90
CA ILE A 47 -4.06 -7.86 -11.14
C ILE A 47 -4.64 -6.47 -10.83
N GLY A 48 -3.81 -5.52 -10.38
CA GLY A 48 -4.22 -4.14 -10.15
C GLY A 48 -4.73 -3.45 -11.43
N GLU A 49 -4.04 -3.64 -12.55
CA GLU A 49 -4.45 -3.11 -13.85
C GLU A 49 -5.76 -3.74 -14.36
N ARG A 50 -5.95 -5.06 -14.19
CA ARG A 50 -7.19 -5.78 -14.51
C ARG A 50 -8.37 -5.23 -13.68
N PHE A 51 -8.16 -4.97 -12.39
CA PHE A 51 -9.17 -4.35 -11.54
C PHE A 51 -9.52 -2.93 -12.01
N ALA A 52 -8.52 -2.12 -12.36
CA ALA A 52 -8.74 -0.76 -12.89
C ALA A 52 -9.51 -0.77 -14.21
N ARG A 53 -9.32 -1.78 -15.07
CA ARG A 53 -10.07 -1.99 -16.31
C ARG A 53 -11.43 -2.69 -16.12
N MET A 54 -11.84 -2.93 -14.87
CA MET A 54 -13.08 -3.66 -14.52
C MET A 54 -13.16 -5.08 -15.09
N GLU A 55 -12.02 -5.73 -15.31
CA GLU A 55 -11.92 -7.11 -15.80
C GLU A 55 -12.06 -8.14 -14.66
N ILE A 56 -11.73 -7.73 -13.43
CA ILE A 56 -11.94 -8.50 -12.20
C ILE A 56 -12.64 -7.62 -11.17
N PHE A 57 -13.33 -8.24 -10.21
CA PHE A 57 -13.97 -7.51 -9.12
C PHE A 57 -13.11 -7.50 -7.86
N LEU A 58 -13.59 -6.77 -6.86
CA LEU A 58 -12.91 -6.64 -5.57
C LEU A 58 -12.65 -7.99 -4.88
N PRO A 59 -13.58 -8.98 -4.88
CA PRO A 59 -13.30 -10.28 -4.26
C PRO A 59 -12.07 -10.98 -4.85
N GLU A 60 -11.91 -10.98 -6.17
CA GLU A 60 -10.78 -11.58 -6.88
C GLU A 60 -9.48 -10.86 -6.52
N LEU A 61 -9.47 -9.53 -6.55
CA LEU A 61 -8.31 -8.73 -6.12
C LEU A 61 -7.89 -9.07 -4.68
N MET A 62 -8.87 -9.21 -3.76
CA MET A 62 -8.61 -9.55 -2.37
C MET A 62 -8.06 -10.98 -2.21
N LEU A 63 -8.52 -11.93 -3.03
CA LEU A 63 -8.00 -13.31 -3.03
C LEU A 63 -6.55 -13.34 -3.53
N SER A 64 -6.22 -12.63 -4.61
CA SER A 64 -4.84 -12.55 -5.11
C SER A 64 -3.90 -11.90 -4.08
N ALA A 65 -4.34 -10.84 -3.40
CA ALA A 65 -3.56 -10.19 -2.35
C ALA A 65 -3.30 -11.12 -1.14
N ARG A 66 -4.27 -11.96 -0.75
CA ARG A 66 -4.07 -12.97 0.30
C ARG A 66 -3.10 -14.06 -0.12
N ALA A 67 -3.21 -14.55 -1.36
CA ALA A 67 -2.27 -15.52 -1.89
C ALA A 67 -0.84 -14.96 -1.94
N MET A 68 -0.67 -13.70 -2.35
CA MET A 68 0.62 -13.00 -2.31
C MET A 68 1.16 -12.90 -0.87
N GLN A 69 0.32 -12.54 0.10
CA GLN A 69 0.73 -12.45 1.49
C GLN A 69 1.22 -13.81 2.04
N ALA A 70 0.49 -14.89 1.76
CA ALA A 70 0.88 -16.24 2.17
C ALA A 70 2.24 -16.66 1.59
N VAL A 71 2.53 -16.25 0.34
CA VAL A 71 3.84 -16.48 -0.28
C VAL A 71 4.92 -15.65 0.40
N MET A 72 4.68 -14.37 0.68
CA MET A 72 5.65 -13.49 1.35
C MET A 72 6.04 -14.00 2.75
N GLU A 73 5.09 -14.56 3.51
CA GLU A 73 5.36 -15.18 4.83
C GLU A 73 6.38 -16.34 4.74
N ILE A 74 6.48 -17.00 3.59
CA ILE A 74 7.46 -18.07 3.32
C ILE A 74 8.80 -17.52 2.85
N LEU A 75 8.79 -16.44 2.06
CA LEU A 75 10.00 -15.85 1.48
C LEU A 75 10.78 -14.98 2.48
N GLU A 76 10.08 -14.31 3.42
CA GLU A 76 10.68 -13.42 4.42
C GLU A 76 11.80 -14.08 5.25
N PRO A 77 11.64 -15.29 5.81
CA PRO A 77 12.71 -15.98 6.54
C PRO A 77 13.94 -16.27 5.69
N GLU A 78 13.77 -16.57 4.40
CA GLU A 78 14.89 -16.91 3.50
C GLU A 78 15.71 -15.67 3.14
N LEU A 79 15.06 -14.52 2.97
CA LEU A 79 15.76 -13.24 2.79
C LEU A 79 16.62 -12.89 4.00
N GLN A 80 16.07 -13.04 5.21
CA GLN A 80 16.81 -12.80 6.44
C GLN A 80 18.06 -13.68 6.55
N LYS A 81 17.99 -14.95 6.13
CA LYS A 81 19.16 -15.86 6.10
C LYS A 81 20.24 -15.38 5.13
N SER A 82 19.85 -14.78 4.01
CA SER A 82 20.77 -14.23 3.00
C SER A 82 21.32 -12.85 3.38
N ALA A 83 20.99 -12.32 4.58
CA ALA A 83 21.25 -10.93 4.98
C ALA A 83 20.69 -9.90 3.98
N MET A 84 19.71 -10.32 3.20
CA MET A 84 18.98 -9.51 2.24
C MET A 84 17.64 -9.13 2.89
N SER A 85 17.15 -7.94 2.57
CA SER A 85 15.83 -7.51 3.02
C SER A 85 15.00 -7.18 1.78
N VAL A 86 13.73 -7.58 1.75
CA VAL A 86 12.80 -7.01 0.75
C VAL A 86 12.91 -5.49 0.88
N GLN A 87 13.34 -4.82 -0.19
CA GLN A 87 13.19 -3.37 -0.24
C GLN A 87 11.70 -3.08 -0.37
N LYS A 88 11.07 -2.77 0.76
CA LYS A 88 9.68 -2.29 0.82
C LYS A 88 9.57 -1.09 -0.10
N LYS A 89 8.50 -1.02 -0.91
CA LYS A 89 8.37 0.09 -1.86
C LYS A 89 8.17 1.44 -1.16
N GLY A 90 7.58 1.40 0.04
CA GLY A 90 7.37 2.51 0.95
C GLY A 90 6.52 2.04 2.13
N THR A 91 6.53 2.82 3.20
CA THR A 91 5.75 2.55 4.41
C THR A 91 4.61 3.56 4.51
N MET A 92 3.38 3.09 4.61
CA MET A 92 2.19 3.94 4.67
C MET A 92 1.39 3.69 5.94
N VAL A 93 0.94 4.77 6.57
CA VAL A 93 -0.15 4.75 7.56
C VAL A 93 -1.41 5.25 6.87
N ILE A 94 -2.51 4.50 6.97
CA ILE A 94 -3.78 4.86 6.35
C ILE A 94 -4.96 4.63 7.30
N GLY A 95 -6.02 5.42 7.18
CA GLY A 95 -7.20 5.32 8.03
C GLY A 95 -8.34 6.20 7.54
N THR A 96 -9.55 5.94 8.03
CA THR A 96 -10.71 6.82 7.86
C THR A 96 -10.81 7.76 9.07
N ILE A 97 -10.94 9.06 8.81
CA ILE A 97 -10.87 10.11 9.84
C ILE A 97 -12.03 10.02 10.85
N ALA A 98 -11.81 10.54 12.05
CA ALA A 98 -12.79 10.60 13.14
C ALA A 98 -14.17 11.13 12.68
N GLY A 99 -15.23 10.47 13.17
CA GLY A 99 -16.61 10.74 12.80
C GLY A 99 -17.04 10.12 11.46
N ASP A 100 -16.16 9.42 10.75
CA ASP A 100 -16.45 8.75 9.49
C ASP A 100 -16.19 7.23 9.59
N VAL A 101 -17.18 6.45 9.15
CA VAL A 101 -17.18 4.98 9.22
C VAL A 101 -16.97 4.32 7.86
N HIS A 102 -16.85 5.11 6.79
CA HIS A 102 -16.77 4.58 5.44
C HIS A 102 -15.34 4.14 5.12
N GLU A 103 -15.15 2.83 4.97
CA GLU A 103 -13.83 2.23 4.80
C GLU A 103 -13.63 1.48 3.48
N ILE A 104 -14.67 1.30 2.66
CA ILE A 104 -14.58 0.47 1.45
C ILE A 104 -13.49 1.00 0.51
N GLY A 105 -13.53 2.29 0.16
CA GLY A 105 -12.54 2.90 -0.74
C GLY A 105 -11.11 2.80 -0.19
N LYS A 106 -10.94 3.05 1.12
CA LYS A 106 -9.66 2.86 1.83
C LYS A 106 -9.17 1.42 1.70
N ASN A 107 -10.03 0.44 1.94
CA ASN A 107 -9.65 -0.97 1.94
C ASN A 107 -9.22 -1.45 0.54
N VAL A 108 -9.82 -0.89 -0.53
CA VAL A 108 -9.34 -1.13 -1.90
C VAL A 108 -7.93 -0.57 -2.09
N VAL A 109 -7.65 0.66 -1.64
CA VAL A 109 -6.31 1.27 -1.71
C VAL A 109 -5.30 0.44 -0.91
N VAL A 110 -5.64 0.03 0.31
CA VAL A 110 -4.79 -0.84 1.16
C VAL A 110 -4.44 -2.13 0.41
N CYS A 111 -5.44 -2.79 -0.18
CA CYS A 111 -5.25 -4.05 -0.90
C CYS A 111 -4.30 -3.87 -2.08
N LEU A 112 -4.52 -2.86 -2.92
CA LEU A 112 -3.68 -2.58 -4.08
C LEU A 112 -2.24 -2.19 -3.69
N LEU A 113 -2.05 -1.41 -2.63
CA LEU A 113 -0.72 -1.04 -2.17
C LEU A 113 0.07 -2.23 -1.63
N LYS A 114 -0.57 -3.09 -0.83
CA LYS A 114 0.05 -4.35 -0.36
C LYS A 114 0.41 -5.25 -1.53
N ALA A 115 -0.48 -5.38 -2.51
CA ALA A 115 -0.21 -6.09 -3.76
C ALA A 115 1.02 -5.56 -4.51
N GLN A 116 1.27 -4.24 -4.43
CA GLN A 116 2.45 -3.62 -5.03
C GLN A 116 3.71 -3.66 -4.16
N GLY A 117 3.69 -4.30 -2.99
CA GLY A 117 4.87 -4.40 -2.11
C GLY A 117 5.10 -3.18 -1.21
N PHE A 118 4.06 -2.38 -0.95
CA PHE A 118 4.09 -1.40 0.14
C PHE A 118 3.82 -2.09 1.48
N GLU A 119 4.48 -1.58 2.53
CA GLU A 119 4.07 -1.88 3.90
C GLU A 119 2.97 -0.91 4.32
N VAL A 120 1.81 -1.44 4.69
CA VAL A 120 0.62 -0.63 4.96
C VAL A 120 0.09 -0.92 6.37
N TYR A 121 0.11 0.10 7.22
CA TYR A 121 -0.49 0.13 8.55
C TYR A 121 -1.86 0.79 8.48
N ASP A 122 -2.91 -0.03 8.44
CA ASP A 122 -4.29 0.42 8.43
C ASP A 122 -4.81 0.62 9.87
N LEU A 123 -5.18 1.86 10.21
CA LEU A 123 -5.73 2.26 11.50
C LEU A 123 -7.23 1.98 11.62
N GLY A 124 -7.89 1.55 10.53
CA GLY A 124 -9.32 1.32 10.49
C GLY A 124 -10.10 2.61 10.21
N PHE A 125 -11.23 2.77 10.89
CA PHE A 125 -12.13 3.92 10.75
C PHE A 125 -12.35 4.62 12.09
N ASP A 126 -12.95 5.81 12.05
CA ASP A 126 -13.15 6.68 13.22
C ASP A 126 -11.84 7.00 13.97
N VAL A 127 -10.79 7.34 13.20
CA VAL A 127 -9.43 7.54 13.73
C VAL A 127 -9.13 9.01 13.97
N ASN A 128 -8.65 9.37 15.16
CA ASN A 128 -8.27 10.75 15.47
C ASN A 128 -7.02 11.18 14.70
N ALA A 129 -6.96 12.45 14.30
CA ALA A 129 -5.83 13.04 13.58
C ALA A 129 -4.47 12.79 14.25
N LEU A 130 -4.42 12.88 15.58
CA LEU A 130 -3.18 12.66 16.35
C LEU A 130 -2.67 11.21 16.26
N ASP A 131 -3.57 10.24 16.13
CA ASP A 131 -3.20 8.82 16.10
C ASP A 131 -2.54 8.44 14.76
N PHE A 132 -2.91 9.11 13.66
CA PHE A 132 -2.18 9.02 12.39
C PHE A 132 -0.72 9.45 12.57
N VAL A 133 -0.50 10.64 13.15
CA VAL A 133 0.84 11.20 13.35
C VAL A 133 1.66 10.32 14.28
N ARG A 134 1.08 9.86 15.39
CA ARG A 134 1.74 8.94 16.33
C ARG A 134 2.16 7.64 15.66
N LYS A 135 1.25 6.99 14.93
CA LYS A 135 1.57 5.74 14.24
C LYS A 135 2.62 5.98 13.16
N ALA A 136 2.55 7.09 12.42
CA ALA A 136 3.53 7.45 11.40
C ALA A 136 4.95 7.66 11.96
N GLU A 137 5.07 8.28 13.15
CA GLU A 137 6.34 8.37 13.87
C GLU A 137 6.82 6.99 14.36
N GLU A 138 5.93 6.18 14.93
CA GLU A 138 6.24 4.83 15.47
C GLU A 138 6.82 3.90 14.40
N VAL A 139 6.17 3.83 13.24
CA VAL A 139 6.53 2.90 12.16
C VAL A 139 7.47 3.51 11.12
N LYS A 140 7.90 4.77 11.34
CA LYS A 140 8.73 5.54 10.39
C LYS A 140 8.12 5.57 8.99
N ALA A 141 6.83 5.90 8.93
CA ALA A 141 6.09 5.95 7.68
C ALA A 141 6.69 7.00 6.72
N ASP A 142 6.58 6.72 5.42
CA ASP A 142 6.85 7.66 4.35
C ASP A 142 5.59 8.46 3.97
N ILE A 143 4.42 7.81 4.10
CA ILE A 143 3.15 8.31 3.59
C ILE A 143 2.09 8.27 4.71
N ILE A 144 1.29 9.33 4.81
CA ILE A 144 0.07 9.36 5.63
C ILE A 144 -1.13 9.51 4.67
N GLY A 145 -1.99 8.50 4.62
CA GLY A 145 -3.22 8.52 3.84
C GLY A 145 -4.47 8.70 4.68
N VAL A 146 -5.34 9.60 4.29
CA VAL A 146 -6.54 9.93 5.06
C VAL A 146 -7.78 9.86 4.19
N SER A 147 -8.71 8.97 4.55
CA SER A 147 -10.00 8.82 3.86
C SER A 147 -11.12 9.56 4.59
N SER A 148 -12.00 10.22 3.83
CA SER A 148 -13.23 10.87 4.32
C SER A 148 -14.31 10.83 3.24
N LEU A 149 -15.46 10.23 3.50
CA LEU A 149 -16.60 10.18 2.57
C LEU A 149 -17.61 11.32 2.81
N MET A 150 -17.63 11.89 4.01
CA MET A 150 -18.55 12.99 4.36
C MET A 150 -17.85 14.34 4.33
N THR A 151 -18.52 15.37 3.80
CA THR A 151 -17.99 16.75 3.81
C THR A 151 -17.83 17.30 5.23
N THR A 152 -18.61 16.81 6.18
CA THR A 152 -18.53 17.20 7.60
C THR A 152 -17.29 16.67 8.31
N THR A 153 -16.66 15.60 7.80
CA THR A 153 -15.49 14.96 8.39
C THR A 153 -14.19 15.32 7.66
N MET A 154 -14.29 15.85 6.42
CA MET A 154 -13.15 16.35 5.66
C MET A 154 -12.22 17.28 6.45
N PRO A 155 -12.70 18.25 7.26
CA PRO A 155 -11.80 19.12 8.04
C PRO A 155 -10.80 18.38 8.93
N GLY A 156 -11.12 17.16 9.40
CA GLY A 156 -10.17 16.35 10.18
C GLY A 156 -8.93 15.93 9.37
N GLN A 157 -9.00 15.88 8.04
CA GLN A 157 -7.84 15.69 7.18
C GLN A 157 -6.86 16.88 7.30
N GLN A 158 -7.38 18.11 7.35
CA GLN A 158 -6.57 19.31 7.52
C GLN A 158 -5.93 19.38 8.90
N ASP A 159 -6.61 18.86 9.93
CA ASP A 159 -6.06 18.82 11.29
C ASP A 159 -4.79 17.96 11.37
N ILE A 160 -4.68 16.89 10.58
CA ILE A 160 -3.45 16.10 10.49
C ILE A 160 -2.30 16.96 9.94
N VAL A 161 -2.54 17.70 8.85
CA VAL A 161 -1.54 18.58 8.24
C VAL A 161 -1.07 19.64 9.25
N LYS A 162 -2.02 20.29 9.96
CA LYS A 162 -1.71 21.28 11.00
C LYS A 162 -0.86 20.70 12.13
N ILE A 163 -1.18 19.50 12.61
CA ILE A 163 -0.40 18.83 13.66
C ILE A 163 1.04 18.58 13.19
N LEU A 164 1.23 18.18 11.93
CA LEU A 164 2.56 17.96 11.36
C LEU A 164 3.36 19.27 11.24
N GLU A 165 2.71 20.37 10.83
CA GLU A 165 3.30 21.72 10.77
C GLU A 165 3.69 22.23 12.16
N GLU A 166 2.79 22.13 13.14
CA GLU A 166 3.02 22.53 14.53
C GLU A 166 4.20 21.77 15.17
N LYS A 167 4.36 20.49 14.82
CA LYS A 167 5.50 19.66 15.23
C LYS A 167 6.78 19.92 14.43
N GLY A 168 6.73 20.69 13.35
CA GLY A 168 7.87 20.93 12.46
C GLY A 168 8.32 19.68 11.70
N ILE A 169 7.41 18.74 11.44
CA ILE A 169 7.70 17.46 10.77
C ILE A 169 6.90 17.26 9.47
N ARG A 170 6.23 18.30 8.97
CA ARG A 170 5.41 18.28 7.75
C ARG A 170 6.15 17.74 6.53
N GLU A 171 7.40 18.14 6.34
CA GLU A 171 8.24 17.74 5.20
C GLU A 171 8.70 16.28 5.26
N LYS A 172 8.51 15.58 6.38
CA LYS A 172 8.94 14.17 6.51
C LYS A 172 8.00 13.19 5.81
N TYR A 173 6.74 13.58 5.62
CA TYR A 173 5.68 12.70 5.17
C TYR A 173 5.03 13.24 3.92
N HIS A 174 4.73 12.35 2.98
CA HIS A 174 3.80 12.65 1.90
C HIS A 174 2.38 12.41 2.40
N VAL A 175 1.58 13.47 2.49
CA VAL A 175 0.18 13.42 2.93
C VAL A 175 -0.73 13.31 1.71
N ILE A 176 -1.45 12.20 1.60
CA ILE A 176 -2.45 11.98 0.56
C ILE A 176 -3.85 11.94 1.18
N VAL A 177 -4.78 12.71 0.62
CA VAL A 177 -6.18 12.74 1.07
C VAL A 177 -7.08 12.11 0.01
N GLY A 178 -8.18 11.50 0.44
CA GLY A 178 -9.11 10.86 -0.49
C GLY A 178 -10.51 10.65 0.08
N GLY A 179 -11.37 10.09 -0.78
CA GLY A 179 -12.79 9.89 -0.55
C GLY A 179 -13.63 10.71 -1.52
N ALA A 180 -14.90 10.32 -1.73
CA ALA A 180 -15.75 10.85 -2.79
C ALA A 180 -15.90 12.39 -2.85
N PRO A 181 -15.96 13.13 -1.72
CA PRO A 181 -16.10 14.59 -1.78
C PRO A 181 -14.76 15.33 -1.91
N VAL A 182 -13.62 14.64 -1.81
CA VAL A 182 -12.29 15.25 -1.94
C VAL A 182 -12.08 15.69 -3.39
N THR A 183 -11.45 16.85 -3.56
CA THR A 183 -11.13 17.43 -4.86
C THR A 183 -9.74 18.06 -4.82
N GLN A 184 -9.19 18.38 -5.99
CA GLN A 184 -7.91 19.12 -6.06
C GLN A 184 -7.95 20.46 -5.30
N ALA A 185 -9.10 21.15 -5.29
CA ALA A 185 -9.26 22.40 -4.55
C ALA A 185 -9.13 22.15 -3.04
N TRP A 186 -9.72 21.06 -2.55
CA TRP A 186 -9.60 20.66 -1.15
C TRP A 186 -8.16 20.28 -0.78
N VAL A 187 -7.40 19.61 -1.65
CA VAL A 187 -5.98 19.29 -1.39
C VAL A 187 -5.19 20.56 -1.11
N THR A 188 -5.36 21.59 -1.94
CA THR A 188 -4.70 22.89 -1.76
C THR A 188 -5.12 23.58 -0.47
N GLU A 189 -6.41 23.56 -0.12
CA GLU A 189 -6.93 24.17 1.11
C GLU A 189 -6.49 23.41 2.38
N CYS A 190 -6.44 22.09 2.29
CA CYS A 190 -6.04 21.18 3.36
C CYS A 190 -4.52 21.25 3.63
N GLY A 191 -3.72 21.63 2.63
CA GLY A 191 -2.26 21.59 2.69
C GLY A 191 -1.69 20.18 2.52
N ALA A 192 -2.46 19.26 1.92
CA ALA A 192 -2.01 17.93 1.57
C ALA A 192 -1.19 17.94 0.25
N ASP A 193 -0.41 16.90 0.00
CA ASP A 193 0.49 16.82 -1.16
C ASP A 193 -0.22 16.31 -2.42
N SER A 194 -1.23 15.46 -2.25
CA SER A 194 -1.94 14.83 -3.36
C SER A 194 -3.32 14.29 -2.98
N TRP A 195 -4.09 13.91 -3.99
CA TRP A 195 -5.27 13.07 -3.86
C TRP A 195 -5.36 12.12 -5.07
N GLY A 196 -6.03 10.99 -4.88
CA GLY A 196 -6.38 10.08 -5.97
C GLY A 196 -7.88 10.04 -6.19
N GLU A 197 -8.32 10.19 -7.44
CA GLU A 197 -9.74 10.12 -7.82
C GLU A 197 -10.32 8.71 -7.59
N ASN A 198 -9.49 7.69 -7.71
CA ASN A 198 -9.82 6.31 -7.43
C ASN A 198 -8.59 5.55 -6.91
N ALA A 199 -8.80 4.28 -6.53
CA ALA A 199 -7.76 3.49 -5.89
C ALA A 199 -6.56 3.18 -6.81
N GLY A 200 -6.79 2.96 -8.11
CA GLY A 200 -5.71 2.73 -9.08
C GLY A 200 -4.82 3.96 -9.24
N VAL A 201 -5.42 5.13 -9.48
CA VAL A 201 -4.71 6.41 -9.58
C VAL A 201 -3.95 6.73 -8.28
N THR A 202 -4.53 6.41 -7.12
CA THR A 202 -3.88 6.59 -5.81
C THR A 202 -2.57 5.80 -5.75
N VAL A 203 -2.58 4.54 -6.19
CA VAL A 203 -1.40 3.67 -6.18
C VAL A 203 -0.32 4.18 -7.12
N GLU A 204 -0.68 4.57 -8.34
CA GLU A 204 0.26 5.15 -9.33
C GLU A 204 0.95 6.42 -8.79
N ILE A 205 0.20 7.30 -8.13
CA ILE A 205 0.75 8.50 -7.50
C ILE A 205 1.78 8.13 -6.43
N LEU A 206 1.44 7.20 -5.54
CA LEU A 206 2.32 6.80 -4.43
C LEU A 206 3.56 6.04 -4.91
N GLU A 207 3.45 5.22 -5.95
CA GLU A 207 4.63 4.60 -6.59
C GLU A 207 5.60 5.65 -7.13
N ARG A 208 5.09 6.67 -7.83
CA ARG A 208 5.92 7.77 -8.34
C ARG A 208 6.60 8.53 -7.22
N VAL A 209 5.85 8.91 -6.17
CA VAL A 209 6.36 9.64 -5.00
C VAL A 209 7.51 8.86 -4.35
N MET A 210 7.35 7.55 -4.16
CA MET A 210 8.39 6.73 -3.54
C MET A 210 9.60 6.52 -4.44
N ALA A 211 9.42 6.45 -5.77
CA ALA A 211 10.52 6.37 -6.72
C ALA A 211 11.37 7.66 -6.72
N GLU A 212 10.71 8.82 -6.69
CA GLU A 212 11.37 10.13 -6.60
C GLU A 212 12.15 10.28 -5.29
N LYS A 213 11.54 9.90 -4.15
CA LYS A 213 12.19 9.93 -2.83
C LYS A 213 13.47 9.10 -2.80
N ARG A 214 13.45 7.86 -3.31
CA ARG A 214 14.64 7.00 -3.38
C ARG A 214 15.75 7.57 -4.25
N THR A 215 15.38 8.23 -5.35
CA THR A 215 16.36 8.87 -6.24
C THR A 215 17.07 10.02 -5.52
N ASN A 216 16.32 10.82 -4.76
CA ASN A 216 16.88 11.91 -3.97
C ASN A 216 17.81 11.39 -2.86
N ASP A 217 17.40 10.34 -2.14
CA ASP A 217 18.22 9.74 -1.07
C ASP A 217 19.52 9.09 -1.60
N ALA A 218 19.51 8.57 -2.84
CA ALA A 218 20.69 7.96 -3.47
C ALA A 218 21.71 9.00 -4.00
N THR A 219 21.32 10.27 -4.10
CA THR A 219 22.16 11.36 -4.64
C THR A 219 22.82 12.21 -3.54
N VAL A 220 22.53 11.92 -2.26
CA VAL A 220 23.01 12.65 -1.08
C VAL A 220 24.10 11.87 -0.34
#